data_AF-A0A5B0DCW4-F1
#
_entry.id   AF-A0A5B0DCW4-F1
#
_cell.length_a   1.000
_cell.length_b   1.000
_cell.length_c   1.000
_cell.angle_alpha   90.00
_cell.angle_beta   90.00
_cell.angle_gamma   90.00
#
_symmetry.space_group_name_H-M   'P 1'
#
loop_
_entity.id
_entity.type
_entity.pdbx_description
1 polymer ?
#
loop_
_entity_poly.entity_id
_entity_poly.type
_entity_poly.pdbx_seq_one_letter_code
_entity_poly.pdbx_strand_id
1 'polypeptide(L)'
;MAIYESRGFGSLVRPYKGKLEPFEYIAQFKPMSVPEGADIEEYKRTAAPYCLSGKVTPEKNGSYCRSNQSLVYRDLIFLDYDEIEGTTESFIEAVSGALFGYSYILYPTIKHTPKSPRFRLVVKPSSVMNEATYKQVVKEIADKIGIPFDMASLTWSQLQGLPVTTGEPAEYQKIVEHGIDYPVPQGSTEPLNKKTTTVAPYTPRTNGQRSITMRVIDTLFNGFGDEGGRNVALTRFVGLLFNKWVDCDIETAYELANIANSVTPDPLPIEELDRTFTSIARAEFRKRG
;
A
#
# COMPACT_ATOMS: atom_id res chain seq x y z
N MET A 1 -8.74 -14.59 -7.89
CA MET A 1 -9.21 -13.31 -7.31
C MET A 1 -10.66 -13.13 -7.70
N ALA A 2 -11.50 -12.58 -6.84
CA ALA A 2 -12.94 -12.51 -7.10
C ALA A 2 -13.55 -11.23 -6.52
N ILE A 3 -14.53 -10.68 -7.24
CA ILE A 3 -15.40 -9.61 -6.76
C ILE A 3 -16.82 -10.11 -6.71
N TYR A 4 -17.52 -9.73 -5.65
CA TYR A 4 -18.97 -9.89 -5.54
C TYR A 4 -19.63 -8.52 -5.48
N GLU A 5 -20.76 -8.39 -6.18
CA GLU A 5 -21.55 -7.17 -6.31
C GLU A 5 -22.80 -7.26 -5.43
N SER A 6 -23.21 -6.12 -4.87
CA SER A 6 -24.48 -5.95 -4.17
C SER A 6 -25.13 -4.63 -4.56
N ARG A 7 -26.45 -4.56 -4.38
CA ARG A 7 -27.23 -3.33 -4.52
C ARG A 7 -27.85 -3.00 -3.18
N GLY A 8 -27.57 -1.82 -2.69
CA GLY A 8 -27.95 -1.44 -1.34
C GLY A 8 -27.23 -2.24 -0.26
N PHE A 9 -27.72 -2.12 0.96
CA PHE A 9 -27.23 -2.91 2.07
C PHE A 9 -27.87 -4.30 2.05
N GLY A 10 -27.06 -5.33 2.18
CA GLY A 10 -27.55 -6.69 2.28
C GLY A 10 -26.43 -7.68 2.54
N SER A 11 -26.81 -8.91 2.90
CA SER A 11 -25.89 -10.04 3.00
C SER A 11 -25.72 -10.74 1.64
N LEU A 12 -26.77 -10.76 0.81
CA LEU A 12 -26.71 -11.38 -0.52
C LEU A 12 -25.77 -10.61 -1.44
N VAL A 13 -24.82 -11.33 -2.02
CA VAL A 13 -23.86 -10.81 -3.01
C VAL A 13 -23.85 -11.69 -4.26
N ARG A 14 -23.53 -11.12 -5.41
CA ARG A 14 -23.51 -11.83 -6.70
C ARG A 14 -22.10 -11.82 -7.27
N PRO A 15 -21.52 -12.96 -7.66
CA PRO A 15 -20.19 -12.97 -8.25
C PRO A 15 -20.18 -12.14 -9.54
N TYR A 16 -19.21 -11.24 -9.66
CA TYR A 16 -18.94 -10.54 -10.91
C TYR A 16 -18.56 -11.57 -11.99
N LYS A 17 -19.20 -11.49 -13.15
CA LYS A 17 -19.03 -12.45 -14.26
C LYS A 17 -18.15 -11.94 -15.40
N GLY A 18 -17.62 -10.72 -15.29
CA GLY A 18 -16.74 -10.18 -16.32
C GLY A 18 -15.31 -10.71 -16.20
N LYS A 19 -14.40 -10.12 -16.99
CA LYS A 19 -13.02 -10.60 -17.16
C LYS A 19 -11.97 -9.72 -16.47
N LEU A 20 -12.38 -8.63 -15.83
CA LEU A 20 -11.46 -7.73 -15.15
C LEU A 20 -11.01 -8.35 -13.83
N GLU A 21 -9.71 -8.26 -13.55
CA GLU A 21 -9.17 -8.50 -12.21
C GLU A 21 -9.74 -7.47 -11.22
N PRO A 22 -9.80 -7.75 -9.91
CA PRO A 22 -10.48 -6.88 -8.96
C PRO A 22 -10.03 -5.41 -8.99
N PHE A 23 -8.72 -5.16 -9.05
CA PHE A 23 -8.21 -3.80 -9.11
C PHE A 23 -8.68 -3.08 -10.38
N GLU A 24 -8.57 -3.75 -11.53
CA GLU A 24 -9.03 -3.23 -12.83
C GLU A 24 -10.55 -3.03 -12.88
N TYR A 25 -11.31 -3.90 -12.21
CA TYR A 25 -12.76 -3.74 -12.07
C TYR A 25 -13.09 -2.41 -11.38
N ILE A 26 -12.42 -2.08 -10.26
CA ILE A 26 -12.61 -0.81 -9.57
C ILE A 26 -12.10 0.35 -10.43
N ALA A 27 -10.91 0.21 -11.01
CA ALA A 27 -10.27 1.23 -11.84
C ALA A 27 -11.11 1.59 -13.07
N GLN A 28 -11.85 0.64 -13.63
CA GLN A 28 -12.68 0.85 -14.83
C GLN A 28 -14.17 1.03 -14.50
N PHE A 29 -14.56 0.91 -13.22
CA PHE A 29 -15.94 1.12 -12.81
C PHE A 29 -16.40 2.54 -13.19
N LYS A 30 -17.53 2.61 -13.92
CA LYS A 30 -18.13 3.88 -14.33
C LYS A 30 -19.01 4.39 -13.19
N PRO A 31 -18.83 5.64 -12.73
CA PRO A 31 -19.61 6.18 -11.62
C PRO A 31 -21.10 6.19 -11.97
N MET A 32 -21.93 5.78 -11.00
CA MET A 32 -23.38 5.86 -11.13
C MET A 32 -23.89 7.19 -10.58
N SER A 33 -24.90 7.79 -11.23
CA SER A 33 -25.61 8.94 -10.69
C SER A 33 -26.65 8.51 -9.67
N VAL A 34 -26.79 9.29 -8.60
CA VAL A 34 -27.99 9.27 -7.76
C VAL A 34 -29.16 9.84 -8.59
N PRO A 35 -30.34 9.18 -8.62
CA PRO A 35 -31.51 9.72 -9.30
C PRO A 35 -31.91 11.09 -8.74
N GLU A 36 -32.37 11.98 -9.62
CA GLU A 36 -32.81 13.32 -9.22
C GLU A 36 -33.92 13.25 -8.17
N GLY A 37 -33.78 14.02 -7.08
CA GLY A 37 -34.73 14.06 -5.98
C GLY A 37 -34.74 12.82 -5.05
N ALA A 38 -33.88 11.83 -5.27
CA ALA A 38 -33.80 10.66 -4.40
C ALA A 38 -33.17 11.01 -3.04
N ASP A 39 -33.70 10.42 -1.97
CA ASP A 39 -33.04 10.46 -0.66
C ASP A 39 -31.73 9.64 -0.70
N ILE A 40 -30.63 10.27 -0.31
CA ILE A 40 -29.29 9.66 -0.39
C ILE A 40 -29.18 8.45 0.53
N GLU A 41 -29.79 8.48 1.72
CA GLU A 41 -29.71 7.36 2.66
C GLU A 41 -30.56 6.17 2.21
N GLU A 42 -31.76 6.42 1.68
CA GLU A 42 -32.59 5.40 1.06
C GLU A 42 -31.90 4.78 -0.17
N TYR A 43 -31.33 5.61 -1.04
CA TYR A 43 -30.57 5.14 -2.20
C TYR A 43 -29.41 4.24 -1.78
N LYS A 44 -28.63 4.66 -0.77
CA LYS A 44 -27.53 3.84 -0.20
C LYS A 44 -28.01 2.50 0.33
N ARG A 45 -29.20 2.45 0.94
CA ARG A 45 -29.77 1.23 1.53
C ARG A 45 -30.34 0.28 0.49
N THR A 46 -30.82 0.77 -0.65
CA THR A 46 -31.66 -0.03 -1.56
C THR A 46 -31.06 -0.24 -2.95
N ALA A 47 -30.31 0.72 -3.47
CA ALA A 47 -29.97 0.77 -4.90
C ALA A 47 -28.48 1.00 -5.19
N ALA A 48 -27.76 1.68 -4.30
CA ALA A 48 -26.37 2.03 -4.53
C ALA A 48 -25.49 0.78 -4.80
N PRO A 49 -24.53 0.86 -5.72
CA PRO A 49 -23.63 -0.23 -6.03
C PRO A 49 -22.59 -0.42 -4.91
N TYR A 50 -22.44 -1.66 -4.46
CA TYR A 50 -21.39 -2.06 -3.53
C TYR A 50 -20.64 -3.28 -4.06
N CYS A 51 -19.39 -3.45 -3.62
CA CYS A 51 -18.60 -4.65 -3.86
C CYS A 51 -18.05 -5.26 -2.56
N LEU A 52 -17.70 -6.54 -2.65
CA LEU A 52 -16.84 -7.26 -1.73
C LEU A 52 -15.74 -7.95 -2.54
N SER A 53 -14.49 -7.56 -2.33
CA SER A 53 -13.32 -8.16 -2.99
C SER A 53 -12.75 -9.28 -2.13
N GLY A 54 -12.69 -10.49 -2.66
CA GLY A 54 -12.28 -11.68 -1.94
C GLY A 54 -13.01 -12.93 -2.39
N LYS A 55 -12.90 -14.02 -1.64
CA LYS A 55 -13.63 -15.27 -1.91
C LYS A 55 -14.70 -15.52 -0.85
N VAL A 56 -15.95 -15.65 -1.28
CA VAL A 56 -17.07 -16.03 -0.41
C VAL A 56 -17.44 -17.49 -0.68
N THR A 57 -17.62 -18.27 0.38
CA THR A 57 -18.08 -19.65 0.28
C THR A 57 -19.56 -19.67 -0.13
N PRO A 58 -19.95 -20.42 -1.18
CA PRO A 58 -21.34 -20.53 -1.57
C PRO A 58 -22.15 -21.30 -0.52
N GLU A 59 -23.42 -20.93 -0.37
CA GLU A 59 -24.40 -21.73 0.38
C GLU A 59 -24.76 -23.02 -0.37
N LYS A 60 -25.45 -23.95 0.31
CA LYS A 60 -25.90 -25.22 -0.29
C LYS A 60 -26.78 -25.04 -1.53
N ASN A 61 -27.54 -23.95 -1.59
CA ASN A 61 -28.40 -23.59 -2.72
C ASN A 61 -27.63 -22.89 -3.87
N GLY A 62 -26.31 -22.72 -3.75
CA GLY A 62 -25.46 -22.04 -4.73
C GLY A 62 -25.46 -20.51 -4.66
N SER A 63 -26.24 -19.91 -3.74
CA SER A 63 -26.22 -18.47 -3.49
C SER A 63 -24.98 -18.06 -2.68
N TYR A 64 -24.64 -16.77 -2.71
CA TYR A 64 -23.51 -16.23 -1.94
C TYR A 64 -24.01 -15.19 -0.96
N CYS A 65 -23.86 -15.48 0.33
CA CYS A 65 -24.20 -14.57 1.42
C CYS A 65 -22.92 -14.21 2.18
N ARG A 66 -22.59 -12.91 2.23
CA ARG A 66 -21.42 -12.43 2.98
C ARG A 66 -21.69 -12.50 4.49
N SER A 67 -20.69 -12.95 5.22
CA SER A 67 -20.55 -12.86 6.66
C SER A 67 -19.06 -12.99 6.99
N ASN A 68 -18.69 -12.75 8.26
CA ASN A 68 -17.30 -12.96 8.65
C ASN A 68 -16.89 -14.44 8.53
N GLN A 69 -17.84 -15.37 8.62
CA GLN A 69 -17.60 -16.81 8.46
C GLN A 69 -17.52 -17.25 7.00
N SER A 70 -18.28 -16.64 6.10
CA SER A 70 -18.31 -17.05 4.69
C SER A 70 -17.19 -16.44 3.85
N LEU A 71 -16.63 -15.30 4.27
CA LEU A 71 -15.50 -14.63 3.61
C LEU A 71 -14.18 -15.31 3.97
N VAL A 72 -13.62 -16.03 2.99
CA VAL A 72 -12.40 -16.85 3.13
C VAL A 72 -11.14 -15.99 3.13
N TYR A 73 -11.05 -15.05 2.19
CA TYR A 73 -9.93 -14.11 2.07
C TYR A 73 -10.40 -12.84 1.37
N ARG A 74 -9.62 -11.76 1.51
CA ARG A 74 -9.72 -10.53 0.71
C ARG A 74 -8.53 -10.41 -0.23
N ASP A 75 -8.75 -9.79 -1.39
CA ASP A 75 -7.74 -9.57 -2.43
C ASP A 75 -7.64 -8.10 -2.89
N LEU A 76 -8.32 -7.20 -2.17
CA LEU A 76 -8.12 -5.74 -2.19
C LEU A 76 -8.23 -5.19 -0.77
N ILE A 77 -7.55 -4.07 -0.52
CA ILE A 77 -7.61 -3.31 0.74
C ILE A 77 -8.46 -2.07 0.53
N PHE A 78 -9.39 -1.79 1.44
CA PHE A 78 -10.25 -0.60 1.37
C PHE A 78 -10.12 0.22 2.66
N LEU A 79 -9.94 1.53 2.50
CA LEU A 79 -9.99 2.50 3.60
C LEU A 79 -10.97 3.61 3.23
N ASP A 80 -11.88 3.91 4.14
CA ASP A 80 -12.83 5.01 4.02
C ASP A 80 -12.33 6.23 4.81
N TYR A 81 -12.26 7.37 4.14
CA TYR A 81 -11.88 8.66 4.72
C TYR A 81 -13.08 9.61 4.65
N ASP A 82 -13.79 9.74 5.76
CA ASP A 82 -15.00 10.56 5.87
C ASP A 82 -14.77 11.87 6.63
N GLU A 83 -13.69 11.95 7.41
CA GLU A 83 -13.30 13.08 8.26
C GLU A 83 -11.92 13.61 7.83
N ILE A 84 -11.84 14.13 6.61
CA ILE A 84 -10.60 14.73 6.09
C ILE A 84 -10.50 16.17 6.58
N GLU A 85 -9.51 16.44 7.43
CA GLU A 85 -9.13 17.79 7.81
C GLU A 85 -8.30 18.45 6.69
N GLY A 86 -8.66 19.66 6.30
CA GLY A 86 -7.97 20.41 5.24
C GLY A 86 -8.61 20.25 3.86
N THR A 87 -7.78 20.31 2.83
CA THR A 87 -8.22 20.35 1.42
C THR A 87 -8.18 18.96 0.78
N THR A 88 -8.92 18.79 -0.32
CA THR A 88 -8.84 17.59 -1.15
C THR A 88 -7.41 17.37 -1.65
N GLU A 89 -6.73 18.45 -2.03
CA GLU A 89 -5.36 18.45 -2.57
C GLU A 89 -4.37 17.95 -1.52
N SER A 90 -4.39 18.53 -0.31
CA SER A 90 -3.50 18.08 0.79
C SER A 90 -3.72 16.62 1.18
N PHE A 91 -4.95 16.13 1.10
CA PHE A 91 -5.25 14.72 1.35
C PHE A 91 -4.69 13.81 0.25
N ILE A 92 -4.87 14.19 -1.02
CA ILE A 92 -4.31 13.44 -2.16
C ILE A 92 -2.78 13.41 -2.07
N GLU A 93 -2.13 14.52 -1.72
CA GLU A 93 -0.68 14.60 -1.54
C GLU A 93 -0.19 13.67 -0.41
N ALA A 94 -0.89 13.63 0.73
CA ALA A 94 -0.56 12.73 1.83
C ALA A 94 -0.64 11.25 1.41
N VAL A 95 -1.73 10.87 0.72
CA VAL A 95 -1.90 9.50 0.20
C VAL A 95 -0.82 9.17 -0.84
N SER A 96 -0.57 10.07 -1.79
CA SER A 96 0.43 9.88 -2.84
C SER A 96 1.84 9.75 -2.30
N GLY A 97 2.22 10.56 -1.30
CA GLY A 97 3.50 10.47 -0.62
C GLY A 97 3.65 9.16 0.16
N ALA A 98 2.63 8.77 0.92
CA ALA A 98 2.65 7.54 1.72
C ALA A 98 2.66 6.25 0.88
N LEU A 99 2.02 6.28 -0.28
CA LEU A 99 1.87 5.12 -1.18
C LEU A 99 2.67 5.24 -2.47
N PHE A 100 3.71 6.07 -2.50
CA PHE A 100 4.54 6.28 -3.67
C PHE A 100 5.07 4.96 -4.24
N GLY A 101 4.84 4.74 -5.54
CA GLY A 101 5.27 3.53 -6.24
C GLY A 101 4.37 2.31 -6.07
N TYR A 102 3.30 2.38 -5.27
CA TYR A 102 2.31 1.30 -5.13
C TYR A 102 1.09 1.50 -6.03
N SER A 103 0.43 0.40 -6.40
CA SER A 103 -0.85 0.44 -7.09
C SER A 103 -2.00 0.79 -6.12
N TYR A 104 -2.67 1.92 -6.34
CA TYR A 104 -3.83 2.33 -5.57
C TYR A 104 -4.86 3.11 -6.41
N ILE A 105 -6.08 3.20 -5.92
CA ILE A 105 -7.16 3.99 -6.49
C ILE A 105 -7.73 4.87 -5.40
N LEU A 106 -7.95 6.15 -5.71
CA LEU A 106 -8.63 7.09 -4.84
C LEU A 106 -9.84 7.66 -5.57
N TYR A 107 -11.01 7.62 -4.93
CA TYR A 107 -12.23 8.18 -5.52
C TYR A 107 -13.19 8.79 -4.50
N PRO A 108 -13.92 9.86 -4.87
CA PRO A 108 -14.91 10.51 -4.00
C PRO A 108 -16.05 9.55 -3.59
N THR A 109 -16.48 9.60 -2.34
CA THR A 109 -17.69 8.86 -1.92
C THR A 109 -18.97 9.63 -2.25
N ILE A 110 -20.14 8.98 -2.19
CA ILE A 110 -21.44 9.59 -2.51
C ILE A 110 -21.77 10.88 -1.74
N LYS A 111 -21.17 11.08 -0.55
CA LYS A 111 -21.36 12.26 0.29
C LYS A 111 -20.24 13.31 0.15
N HIS A 112 -19.29 13.08 -0.75
CA HIS A 112 -18.20 14.01 -0.99
C HIS A 112 -18.73 15.39 -1.39
N THR A 113 -18.16 16.43 -0.81
CA THR A 113 -18.31 17.81 -1.29
C THR A 113 -16.97 18.52 -1.16
N PRO A 114 -16.71 19.61 -1.91
CA PRO A 114 -15.47 20.38 -1.74
C PRO A 114 -15.24 20.92 -0.32
N LYS A 115 -16.31 21.11 0.47
CA LYS A 115 -16.24 21.59 1.86
C LYS A 115 -16.16 20.48 2.91
N SER A 116 -16.53 19.27 2.53
CA SER A 116 -16.45 18.06 3.36
C SER A 116 -15.92 16.95 2.46
N PRO A 117 -14.60 16.94 2.20
CA PRO A 117 -13.98 15.94 1.35
C PRO A 117 -14.17 14.57 1.96
N ARG A 118 -14.63 13.62 1.14
CA ARG A 118 -14.74 12.21 1.51
C ARG A 118 -14.25 11.34 0.38
N PHE A 119 -13.40 10.38 0.71
CA PHE A 119 -12.75 9.52 -0.27
C PHE A 119 -12.71 8.07 0.19
N ARG A 120 -12.68 7.17 -0.78
CA ARG A 120 -12.34 5.78 -0.57
C ARG A 120 -11.02 5.50 -1.26
N LEU A 121 -10.09 4.94 -0.49
CA LEU A 121 -8.81 4.46 -0.95
C LEU A 121 -8.89 2.95 -1.14
N VAL A 122 -8.44 2.48 -2.30
CA VAL A 122 -8.33 1.05 -2.64
C VAL A 122 -6.88 0.73 -2.96
N VAL A 123 -6.24 -0.15 -2.19
CA VAL A 123 -4.85 -0.54 -2.39
C VAL A 123 -4.78 -1.97 -2.90
N LYS A 124 -3.95 -2.21 -3.92
CA LYS A 124 -3.74 -3.55 -4.49
C LYS A 124 -2.68 -4.30 -3.69
N PRO A 125 -3.02 -5.39 -2.99
CA PRO A 125 -2.06 -6.17 -2.20
C PRO A 125 -1.26 -7.16 -3.07
N SER A 126 -0.05 -7.53 -2.63
CA SER A 126 0.81 -8.52 -3.29
C SER A 126 0.31 -9.96 -3.17
N SER A 127 -0.61 -10.21 -2.24
CA SER A 127 -1.24 -11.51 -2.03
C SER A 127 -2.61 -11.36 -1.36
N VAL A 128 -3.42 -12.42 -1.42
CA VAL A 128 -4.67 -12.48 -0.65
C VAL A 128 -4.39 -12.46 0.86
N MET A 129 -5.36 -12.00 1.65
CA MET A 129 -5.23 -11.84 3.11
C MET A 129 -6.36 -12.56 3.83
N ASN A 130 -6.07 -13.08 5.03
CA ASN A 130 -7.07 -13.43 6.03
C ASN A 130 -7.48 -12.19 6.84
N GLU A 131 -8.44 -12.33 7.77
CA GLU A 131 -8.95 -11.22 8.58
C GLU A 131 -7.87 -10.53 9.42
N ALA A 132 -6.97 -11.29 10.05
CA ALA A 132 -5.94 -10.75 10.92
C ALA A 132 -4.91 -9.94 10.12
N THR A 133 -4.40 -10.50 9.03
CA THR A 133 -3.46 -9.83 8.12
C THR A 133 -4.09 -8.60 7.48
N TYR A 134 -5.36 -8.69 7.05
CA TYR A 134 -6.07 -7.54 6.48
C TYR A 134 -6.15 -6.37 7.47
N LYS A 135 -6.58 -6.63 8.72
CA LYS A 135 -6.66 -5.60 9.76
C LYS A 135 -5.30 -5.00 10.09
N GLN A 136 -4.24 -5.81 10.09
CA GLN A 136 -2.88 -5.33 10.30
C GLN A 136 -2.45 -4.39 9.17
N VAL A 137 -2.61 -4.81 7.92
CA VAL A 137 -2.19 -4.03 6.74
C VAL A 137 -3.00 -2.74 6.60
N VAL A 138 -4.31 -2.76 6.90
CA VAL A 138 -5.14 -1.54 6.94
C VAL A 138 -4.57 -0.52 7.94
N LYS A 139 -4.21 -0.96 9.14
CA LYS A 139 -3.61 -0.08 10.16
C LYS A 139 -2.26 0.45 9.72
N GLU A 140 -1.40 -0.41 9.17
CA GLU A 140 -0.09 0.00 8.67
C GLU A 140 -0.20 1.10 7.59
N ILE A 141 -1.13 0.93 6.64
CA ILE A 141 -1.39 1.93 5.59
C ILE A 141 -1.94 3.22 6.21
N ALA A 142 -2.89 3.12 7.14
CA ALA A 142 -3.44 4.29 7.82
C ALA A 142 -2.38 5.07 8.61
N ASP A 143 -1.51 4.36 9.34
CA ASP A 143 -0.42 4.96 10.13
C ASP A 143 0.60 5.67 9.21
N LYS A 144 0.89 5.10 8.03
CA LYS A 144 1.76 5.74 7.03
C LYS A 144 1.17 7.01 6.43
N ILE A 145 -0.14 7.01 6.19
CA ILE A 145 -0.85 8.20 5.67
C ILE A 145 -0.96 9.27 6.76
N GLY A 146 -1.10 8.86 8.04
CA GLY A 146 -1.15 9.78 9.18
C GLY A 146 -2.46 10.56 9.30
N ILE A 147 -3.51 10.14 8.58
CA ILE A 147 -4.83 10.77 8.59
C ILE A 147 -5.86 9.78 9.16
N PRO A 148 -6.75 10.22 10.07
CA PRO A 148 -7.83 9.38 10.59
C PRO A 148 -8.70 8.78 9.48
N PHE A 149 -9.08 7.51 9.65
CA PHE A 149 -9.96 6.79 8.72
C PHE A 149 -11.15 6.20 9.49
N ASP A 150 -12.23 5.88 8.78
CA ASP A 150 -13.39 5.23 9.38
C ASP A 150 -13.05 3.79 9.80
N MET A 151 -13.16 3.53 11.10
CA MET A 151 -12.90 2.23 11.73
C MET A 151 -13.81 1.11 11.19
N ALA A 152 -14.94 1.43 10.56
CA ALA A 152 -15.75 0.46 9.83
C ALA A 152 -14.95 -0.26 8.73
N SER A 153 -13.87 0.34 8.22
CA SER A 153 -12.91 -0.26 7.27
C SER A 153 -12.24 -1.53 7.81
N LEU A 154 -12.20 -1.71 9.14
CA LEU A 154 -11.67 -2.92 9.80
C LEU A 154 -12.69 -4.06 9.89
N THR A 155 -13.94 -3.84 9.51
CA THR A 155 -14.98 -4.88 9.53
C THR A 155 -14.76 -5.87 8.39
N TRP A 156 -14.47 -7.13 8.74
CA TRP A 156 -13.97 -8.13 7.79
C TRP A 156 -14.85 -8.32 6.56
N SER A 157 -16.17 -8.51 6.73
CA SER A 157 -17.11 -8.73 5.62
C SER A 157 -17.87 -7.46 5.19
N GLN A 158 -17.34 -6.27 5.49
CA GLN A 158 -17.96 -4.99 5.12
C GLN A 158 -18.00 -4.78 3.61
N LEU A 159 -19.18 -4.43 3.10
CA LEU A 159 -19.37 -3.97 1.72
C LEU A 159 -18.74 -2.61 1.52
N GLN A 160 -18.14 -2.43 0.35
CA GLN A 160 -17.43 -1.22 -0.04
C GLN A 160 -18.22 -0.54 -1.14
N GLY A 161 -18.58 0.73 -0.95
CA GLY A 161 -19.34 1.47 -1.95
C GLY A 161 -18.52 1.66 -3.22
N LEU A 162 -19.12 1.40 -4.37
CA LEU A 162 -18.48 1.70 -5.65
C LEU A 162 -18.68 3.19 -5.99
N PRO A 163 -17.95 3.74 -6.99
CA PRO A 163 -18.11 5.12 -7.42
C PRO A 163 -19.57 5.51 -7.69
N VAL A 164 -20.04 6.51 -6.95
CA VAL A 164 -21.37 7.13 -7.08
C VAL A 164 -21.23 8.64 -6.91
N THR A 165 -21.94 9.40 -7.72
CA THR A 165 -21.96 10.87 -7.66
C THR A 165 -23.38 11.43 -7.58
N THR A 166 -23.53 12.53 -6.88
CA THR A 166 -24.75 13.38 -6.90
C THR A 166 -24.66 14.48 -7.96
N GLY A 167 -23.49 14.70 -8.56
CA GLY A 167 -23.28 15.60 -9.69
C GLY A 167 -23.20 14.85 -11.03
N GLU A 168 -22.53 15.47 -12.01
CA GLU A 168 -22.38 14.89 -13.35
C GLU A 168 -21.34 13.76 -13.38
N PRO A 169 -21.68 12.54 -13.85
CA PRO A 169 -20.71 11.44 -13.96
C PRO A 169 -19.49 11.74 -14.83
N ALA A 170 -19.64 12.62 -15.81
CA ALA A 170 -18.54 13.03 -16.69
C ALA A 170 -17.49 13.89 -15.96
N GLU A 171 -17.88 14.56 -14.88
CA GLU A 171 -16.99 15.39 -14.05
C GLU A 171 -16.41 14.61 -12.86
N TYR A 172 -16.87 13.37 -12.64
CA TYR A 172 -16.38 12.54 -11.55
C TYR A 172 -14.94 12.10 -11.80
N GLN A 173 -14.02 12.61 -10.98
CA GLN A 173 -12.61 12.30 -11.07
C GLN A 173 -12.21 11.23 -10.07
N LYS A 174 -11.49 10.23 -10.56
CA LYS A 174 -10.79 9.22 -9.76
C LYS A 174 -9.32 9.25 -10.12
N ILE A 175 -8.47 8.98 -9.13
CA ILE A 175 -7.04 8.79 -9.32
C ILE A 175 -6.80 7.29 -9.35
N VAL A 176 -6.09 6.83 -10.37
CA VAL A 176 -5.70 5.43 -10.55
C VAL A 176 -4.19 5.42 -10.75
N GLU A 177 -3.46 5.00 -9.74
CA GLU A 177 -2.02 4.85 -9.80
C GLU A 177 -1.65 3.38 -10.03
N HIS A 178 -0.79 3.14 -11.01
CA HIS A 178 -0.25 1.82 -11.32
C HIS A 178 1.23 1.76 -10.93
N GLY A 179 1.50 0.98 -9.88
CA GLY A 179 2.84 0.70 -9.37
C GLY A 179 3.00 -0.79 -9.04
N ILE A 180 3.89 -1.10 -8.09
CA ILE A 180 3.99 -2.46 -7.56
C ILE A 180 2.84 -2.76 -6.59
N ASP A 181 2.56 -4.03 -6.35
CA ASP A 181 1.54 -4.42 -5.38
C ASP A 181 2.05 -4.17 -3.94
N TYR A 182 1.16 -3.73 -3.05
CA TYR A 182 1.49 -3.42 -1.66
C TYR A 182 1.89 -4.69 -0.90
N PRO A 183 3.05 -4.70 -0.21
CA PRO A 183 3.55 -5.91 0.44
C PRO A 183 2.61 -6.36 1.56
N VAL A 184 2.19 -7.61 1.49
CA VAL A 184 1.44 -8.27 2.55
C VAL A 184 2.40 -9.15 3.36
N PRO A 185 2.50 -8.97 4.69
CA PRO A 185 3.30 -9.84 5.53
C PRO A 185 2.87 -11.29 5.34
N GLN A 186 3.82 -12.17 5.02
CA GLN A 186 3.56 -13.61 4.97
C GLN A 186 3.43 -14.16 6.38
N GLY A 187 2.25 -13.97 6.98
CA GLY A 187 1.83 -14.55 8.24
C GLY A 187 0.79 -15.64 8.00
N SER A 188 1.23 -16.90 7.98
CA SER A 188 0.40 -18.12 8.09
C SER A 188 -0.94 -18.12 7.36
N THR A 189 -0.93 -18.46 6.06
CA THR A 189 -2.13 -18.92 5.34
C THR A 189 -2.51 -20.37 5.65
N GLU A 190 -1.90 -21.00 6.66
CA GLU A 190 -2.30 -22.33 7.13
C GLU A 190 -3.05 -22.26 8.46
N PRO A 191 -4.11 -23.08 8.65
CA PRO A 191 -4.76 -23.22 9.94
C PRO A 191 -3.73 -23.62 10.99
N LEU A 192 -3.81 -22.94 12.14
CA LEU A 192 -2.90 -23.03 13.27
C LEU A 192 -2.67 -24.48 13.72
N ASN A 193 -1.66 -25.15 13.15
CA ASN A 193 -1.09 -26.35 13.73
C ASN A 193 0.21 -25.93 14.40
N LYS A 194 0.19 -25.88 15.74
CA LYS A 194 1.32 -25.53 16.58
C LYS A 194 2.56 -26.36 16.18
N LYS A 195 3.47 -25.74 15.43
CA LYS A 195 4.88 -26.15 15.39
C LYS A 195 5.74 -24.91 15.57
N THR A 196 6.27 -24.81 16.77
CA THR A 196 7.40 -23.97 17.16
C THR A 196 8.45 -24.06 16.05
N THR A 197 8.64 -22.99 15.28
CA THR A 197 9.70 -22.93 14.27
C THR A 197 10.63 -21.80 14.64
N THR A 198 11.82 -22.21 15.09
CA THR A 198 13.01 -21.37 15.23
C THR A 198 13.26 -20.58 13.95
N VAL A 199 13.32 -19.25 14.07
CA VAL A 199 13.56 -18.33 12.95
C VAL A 199 14.95 -18.61 12.36
N ALA A 200 15.02 -18.97 11.08
CA ALA A 200 16.29 -19.06 10.35
C ALA A 200 16.73 -17.64 9.91
N PRO A 201 18.01 -17.29 10.02
CA PRO A 201 18.51 -15.97 9.63
C PRO A 201 18.43 -15.76 8.10
N TYR A 202 18.22 -14.50 7.73
CA TYR A 202 18.19 -14.02 6.35
C TYR A 202 19.46 -14.40 5.59
N THR A 203 19.31 -14.96 4.39
CA THR A 203 20.43 -15.29 3.50
C THR A 203 20.37 -14.42 2.23
N PRO A 204 21.36 -13.53 2.01
CA PRO A 204 21.37 -12.64 0.84
C PRO A 204 21.57 -13.41 -0.48
N ARG A 205 20.83 -13.05 -1.55
CA ARG A 205 20.99 -13.63 -2.92
C ARG A 205 22.15 -13.00 -3.69
N THR A 206 22.95 -13.77 -4.44
CA THR A 206 24.18 -13.30 -5.10
C THR A 206 24.00 -12.14 -6.12
N ASN A 207 25.06 -11.34 -6.26
CA ASN A 207 25.18 -9.94 -6.74
C ASN A 207 24.71 -9.58 -8.18
N GLY A 208 23.93 -10.40 -8.88
CA GLY A 208 23.61 -10.18 -10.30
C GLY A 208 22.32 -9.41 -10.63
N GLN A 209 21.34 -9.37 -9.72
CA GLN A 209 19.96 -8.96 -10.06
C GLN A 209 19.27 -8.04 -9.03
N ARG A 210 20.03 -7.38 -8.16
CA ARG A 210 19.45 -6.52 -7.12
C ARG A 210 19.13 -5.13 -7.70
N SER A 211 17.89 -4.67 -7.50
CA SER A 211 17.48 -3.29 -7.79
C SER A 211 18.34 -2.29 -7.00
N ILE A 212 18.43 -1.04 -7.46
CA ILE A 212 19.22 0.02 -6.82
C ILE A 212 18.83 0.17 -5.34
N THR A 213 17.54 0.21 -5.05
CA THR A 213 17.00 0.30 -3.68
C THR A 213 17.40 -0.91 -2.83
N MET A 214 17.34 -2.13 -3.39
CA MET A 214 17.71 -3.34 -2.66
C MET A 214 19.21 -3.36 -2.31
N ARG A 215 20.06 -2.77 -3.16
CA ARG A 215 21.50 -2.63 -2.84
C ARG A 215 21.73 -1.68 -1.65
N VAL A 216 20.91 -0.65 -1.52
CA VAL A 216 20.95 0.23 -0.34
C VAL A 216 20.52 -0.54 0.91
N ILE A 217 19.35 -1.19 0.87
CA ILE A 217 18.79 -1.96 1.99
C ILE A 217 19.73 -3.09 2.42
N ASP A 218 20.31 -3.83 1.47
CA ASP A 218 21.23 -4.92 1.78
C ASP A 218 22.50 -4.43 2.48
N THR A 219 23.01 -3.26 2.10
CA THR A 219 24.19 -2.67 2.76
C THR A 219 23.84 -2.20 4.17
N LEU A 220 22.63 -1.68 4.38
CA LEU A 220 22.14 -1.30 5.71
C LEU A 220 21.88 -2.49 6.64
N PHE A 221 21.65 -3.69 6.09
CA PHE A 221 21.46 -4.90 6.91
C PHE A 221 22.73 -5.70 7.15
N ASN A 222 23.66 -5.69 6.20
CA ASN A 222 24.86 -6.55 6.25
C ASN A 222 26.16 -5.75 6.41
N GLY A 223 26.07 -4.42 6.47
CA GLY A 223 27.23 -3.53 6.54
C GLY A 223 28.12 -3.61 5.31
N PHE A 224 29.39 -3.25 5.48
CA PHE A 224 30.38 -3.17 4.40
C PHE A 224 31.13 -4.48 4.11
N GLY A 225 30.75 -5.58 4.78
CA GLY A 225 31.39 -6.90 4.66
C GLY A 225 32.69 -7.03 5.45
N ASP A 226 33.42 -8.12 5.19
CA ASP A 226 34.59 -8.56 5.97
C ASP A 226 35.89 -7.78 5.65
N GLU A 227 36.91 -7.97 6.48
CA GLU A 227 38.19 -7.22 6.45
C GLU A 227 38.88 -7.20 5.07
N GLY A 228 39.28 -6.00 4.63
CA GLY A 228 40.01 -5.76 3.38
C GLY A 228 39.19 -5.11 2.24
N GLY A 229 37.86 -5.12 2.31
CA GLY A 229 36.97 -4.54 1.29
C GLY A 229 36.13 -3.33 1.73
N ARG A 230 36.12 -3.00 3.03
CA ARG A 230 35.18 -2.05 3.64
C ARG A 230 35.24 -0.64 3.05
N ASN A 231 36.42 -0.09 2.83
CA ASN A 231 36.57 1.24 2.21
C ASN A 231 36.04 1.29 0.78
N VAL A 232 36.22 0.21 0.01
CA VAL A 232 35.68 0.10 -1.35
C VAL A 232 34.16 -0.03 -1.32
N ALA A 233 33.63 -0.78 -0.35
CA ALA A 233 32.19 -0.93 -0.14
C ALA A 233 31.54 0.38 0.31
N LEU A 234 32.10 1.08 1.30
CA LEU A 234 31.69 2.43 1.71
C LEU A 234 31.73 3.38 0.52
N THR A 235 32.78 3.32 -0.30
CA THR A 235 32.90 4.18 -1.48
C THR A 235 31.77 3.97 -2.48
N ARG A 236 31.47 2.70 -2.78
CA ARG A 236 30.36 2.32 -3.68
C ARG A 236 29.01 2.70 -3.10
N PHE A 237 28.84 2.53 -1.79
CA PHE A 237 27.61 2.84 -1.10
C PHE A 237 27.33 4.34 -1.11
N VAL A 238 28.29 5.19 -0.75
CA VAL A 238 28.14 6.65 -0.80
C VAL A 238 27.88 7.13 -2.23
N GLY A 239 28.58 6.58 -3.23
CA GLY A 239 28.31 6.89 -4.65
C GLY A 239 26.92 6.44 -5.12
N LEU A 240 26.36 5.37 -4.54
CA LEU A 240 25.00 4.91 -4.80
C LEU A 240 23.96 5.88 -4.22
N LEU A 241 24.18 6.37 -3.00
CA LEU A 241 23.28 7.31 -2.32
C LEU A 241 23.16 8.65 -3.08
N PHE A 242 24.27 9.13 -3.64
CA PHE A 242 24.29 10.33 -4.47
C PHE A 242 24.02 10.07 -5.95
N ASN A 243 23.60 8.86 -6.35
CA ASN A 243 23.23 8.61 -7.73
C ASN A 243 21.88 9.27 -8.06
N LYS A 244 21.64 9.67 -9.31
CA LYS A 244 20.38 10.28 -9.79
C LYS A 244 19.10 9.47 -9.49
N TRP A 245 19.23 8.17 -9.20
CA TRP A 245 18.10 7.28 -8.90
C TRP A 245 17.76 7.20 -7.40
N VAL A 246 18.69 7.59 -6.52
CA VAL A 246 18.48 7.61 -5.06
C VAL A 246 18.39 9.05 -4.57
N ASP A 247 19.32 9.89 -5.03
CA ASP A 247 19.33 11.35 -4.84
C ASP A 247 19.22 11.82 -3.39
N CYS A 248 19.92 11.16 -2.46
CA CYS A 248 19.98 11.60 -1.07
C CYS A 248 20.65 12.98 -0.96
N ASP A 249 20.12 13.82 -0.06
CA ASP A 249 20.85 14.97 0.44
C ASP A 249 22.06 14.51 1.29
N ILE A 250 22.96 15.45 1.58
CA ILE A 250 24.24 15.15 2.25
C ILE A 250 24.06 14.63 3.68
N GLU A 251 23.06 15.11 4.41
CA GLU A 251 22.81 14.74 5.80
C GLU A 251 22.27 13.31 5.85
N THR A 252 21.22 13.03 5.07
CA THR A 252 20.65 11.68 4.93
C THR A 252 21.71 10.67 4.47
N ALA A 253 22.52 11.02 3.47
CA ALA A 253 23.56 10.12 2.98
C ALA A 253 24.62 9.79 4.05
N TYR A 254 24.96 10.76 4.90
CA TYR A 254 25.92 10.59 5.98
C TYR A 254 25.35 9.71 7.10
N GLU A 255 24.09 9.90 7.48
CA GLU A 255 23.43 9.05 8.46
C GLU A 255 23.34 7.59 7.98
N LEU A 256 22.96 7.37 6.72
CA LEU A 256 22.90 6.03 6.14
C LEU A 256 24.27 5.34 6.10
N ALA A 257 25.35 6.09 5.81
CA ALA A 257 26.71 5.57 5.88
C ALA A 257 27.10 5.15 7.31
N ASN A 258 26.71 5.93 8.32
CA ASN A 258 26.94 5.60 9.73
C ASN A 258 26.14 4.36 10.17
N ILE A 259 24.88 4.25 9.74
CA ILE A 259 24.04 3.08 10.02
C ILE A 259 24.69 1.82 9.43
N ALA A 260 25.05 1.85 8.14
CA ALA A 260 25.74 0.73 7.49
C ALA A 260 27.06 0.36 8.18
N ASN A 261 27.83 1.37 8.65
CA ASN A 261 29.06 1.11 9.40
C ASN A 261 28.79 0.45 10.76
N SER A 262 27.76 0.89 11.49
CA SER A 262 27.45 0.37 12.83
C SER A 262 26.98 -1.09 12.84
N VAL A 263 26.42 -1.57 11.72
CA VAL A 263 26.04 -2.98 11.53
C VAL A 263 27.15 -3.83 10.88
N THR A 264 28.31 -3.23 10.56
CA THR A 264 29.45 -3.97 10.00
C THR A 264 30.16 -4.72 11.15
N PRO A 265 30.49 -6.02 11.00
CA PRO A 265 31.09 -6.82 12.09
C PRO A 265 32.36 -6.22 12.71
N ASP A 266 33.17 -5.56 11.90
CA ASP A 266 34.28 -4.70 12.32
C ASP A 266 34.07 -3.32 11.67
N PRO A 267 33.48 -2.33 12.37
CA PRO A 267 33.22 -1.00 11.82
C PRO A 267 34.51 -0.26 11.49
N LEU A 268 34.48 0.59 10.46
CA LEU A 268 35.56 1.54 10.20
C LEU A 268 35.64 2.56 11.35
N PRO A 269 36.84 3.02 11.75
CA PRO A 269 36.99 4.17 12.62
C PRO A 269 36.22 5.38 12.05
N ILE A 270 35.56 6.14 12.92
CA ILE A 270 34.71 7.26 12.48
C ILE A 270 35.48 8.27 11.62
N GLU A 271 36.75 8.56 11.99
CA GLU A 271 37.62 9.47 11.25
C GLU A 271 37.93 8.98 9.82
N GLU A 272 37.95 7.67 9.61
CA GLU A 272 38.18 7.04 8.31
C GLU A 272 36.90 7.06 7.46
N LEU A 273 35.75 6.81 8.07
CA LEU A 273 34.44 6.97 7.45
C LEU A 273 34.23 8.41 7.00
N ASP A 274 34.46 9.38 7.88
CA ASP A 274 34.29 10.81 7.63
C ASP A 274 35.13 11.28 6.45
N ARG A 275 36.40 10.87 6.43
CA ARG A 275 37.35 11.20 5.36
C ARG A 275 36.89 10.65 4.02
N THR A 276 36.45 9.39 4.00
CA THR A 276 36.00 8.69 2.79
C THR A 276 34.69 9.31 2.27
N PHE A 277 33.71 9.51 3.16
CA PHE A 277 32.44 10.14 2.84
C PHE A 277 32.63 11.54 2.25
N THR A 278 33.41 12.39 2.94
CA THR A 278 33.66 13.77 2.51
C THR A 278 34.35 13.83 1.14
N SER A 279 35.29 12.92 0.88
CA SER A 279 35.99 12.84 -0.41
C SER A 279 35.02 12.55 -1.57
N ILE A 280 34.11 11.59 -1.38
CA ILE A 280 33.15 11.17 -2.41
C ILE A 280 32.04 12.19 -2.59
N ALA A 281 31.48 12.72 -1.51
CA ALA A 281 30.47 13.77 -1.57
C ALA A 281 31.00 14.96 -2.39
N ARG A 282 32.21 15.45 -2.10
CA ARG A 282 32.85 16.52 -2.87
C ARG A 282 33.02 16.16 -4.36
N ALA A 283 33.38 14.93 -4.67
CA ALA A 283 33.55 14.48 -6.05
C ALA A 283 32.21 14.41 -6.81
N GLU A 284 31.13 13.94 -6.18
CA GLU A 284 29.80 13.85 -6.79
C GLU A 284 29.12 15.22 -6.93
N PHE A 285 29.24 16.12 -5.96
CA PHE A 285 28.72 17.48 -6.08
C PHE A 285 29.41 18.29 -7.18
N ARG A 286 30.71 18.07 -7.44
CA ARG A 286 31.42 18.67 -8.58
C ARG A 286 30.95 18.18 -9.95
N LYS A 287 30.30 17.01 -10.04
CA LYS A 287 29.74 16.50 -11.30
C LYS A 287 28.33 17.01 -11.57
N ARG A 288 27.66 17.54 -10.55
CA ARG A 288 26.26 18.00 -10.58
C ARG A 288 26.13 19.52 -10.78
N GLY A 289 27.18 20.30 -10.54
CA GLY A 289 27.30 21.71 -10.92
C GLY A 289 28.04 21.87 -12.24
#